data_AF-A0A2P5K1C7-F1
#
_entry.id   AF-A0A2P5K1C7-F1
#
_cell.length_a   1.000
_cell.length_b   1.000
_cell.length_c   1.000
_cell.angle_alpha   90.00
_cell.angle_beta   90.00
_cell.angle_gamma   90.00
#
_symmetry.space_group_name_H-M   'P 1'
#
loop_
_entity.id
_entity.type
_entity.pdbx_description
1 polymer ?
#
loop_
_entity_poly.entity_id
_entity_poly.type
_entity_poly.pdbx_seq_one_letter_code
_entity_poly.pdbx_strand_id
1 'polypeptide(L)'
;MRGNIFGAMGSRLGTALHTGMFSTSLNTNSILSQNIYASMINTVLISFALGIIAWLFAVLLKIESIGIVEFVLISMIGGIISSVFVLLITVGVAVMGYKRDWDIDNISAPIITAAGDMVTLPALFLAIILIGNESSALHNILFILFAILAVLNIIVIIVSKLDNMKRIIYESIPVLLLAGVMSTAAGIIINSKLENFIAFPALLVMVPLFLEKNNALGGILTSRLSTMLHTGLFNPGMLPGKEILPNVLLIYIYSIVIFPLVGVMAFAVSLLMEIETPGLNIMVFISTTAGFIAVAIVNVIGYYIALFTYKLRLDPDNHCIPMMSSIIDTFSAVCLVGMIMVVGLI
;
A
#
# COMPACT_ATOMS: atom_id res chain seq x y z
N MET A 1 3.96 -0.42 -3.04
CA MET A 1 2.93 -1.10 -3.85
C MET A 1 2.56 -2.51 -3.38
N ARG A 2 3.39 -3.21 -2.57
CA ARG A 2 3.02 -4.54 -2.04
C ARG A 2 1.78 -4.47 -1.16
N GLY A 3 1.73 -3.48 -0.26
CA GLY A 3 0.54 -3.18 0.54
C GLY A 3 -0.73 -3.01 -0.31
N ASN A 4 -0.64 -2.44 -1.51
CA ASN A 4 -1.80 -2.24 -2.39
C ASN A 4 -2.31 -3.56 -2.98
N ILE A 5 -1.40 -4.41 -3.49
CA ILE A 5 -1.77 -5.71 -4.08
C ILE A 5 -2.35 -6.64 -3.01
N PHE A 6 -1.63 -6.79 -1.90
CA PHE A 6 -1.99 -7.73 -0.85
C PHE A 6 -3.07 -7.18 0.09
N GLY A 7 -3.15 -5.87 0.27
CA GLY A 7 -4.26 -5.23 0.98
C GLY A 7 -5.58 -5.41 0.25
N ALA A 8 -5.59 -5.21 -1.08
CA ALA A 8 -6.76 -5.54 -1.91
C ALA A 8 -7.09 -7.05 -1.87
N MET A 9 -6.09 -7.93 -1.80
CA MET A 9 -6.33 -9.35 -1.54
C MET A 9 -6.95 -9.57 -0.16
N GLY A 10 -6.46 -8.91 0.88
CA GLY A 10 -7.02 -8.93 2.23
C GLY A 10 -8.49 -8.54 2.26
N SER A 11 -8.86 -7.43 1.60
CA SER A 11 -10.25 -6.97 1.48
C SER A 11 -11.13 -8.00 0.78
N ARG A 12 -10.69 -8.54 -0.37
CA ARG A 12 -11.43 -9.61 -1.08
C ARG A 12 -11.67 -10.84 -0.21
N LEU A 13 -10.69 -11.23 0.59
CA LEU A 13 -10.83 -12.37 1.51
C LEU A 13 -11.74 -12.02 2.70
N GLY A 14 -11.70 -10.77 3.20
CA GLY A 14 -12.63 -10.24 4.20
C GLY A 14 -14.08 -10.27 3.71
N THR A 15 -14.36 -9.73 2.53
CA THR A 15 -15.67 -9.82 1.88
C THR A 15 -16.11 -11.28 1.68
N ALA A 16 -15.21 -12.15 1.21
CA ALA A 16 -15.52 -13.58 1.03
C ALA A 16 -15.88 -14.29 2.35
N LEU A 17 -15.31 -13.87 3.47
CA LEU A 17 -15.66 -14.36 4.80
C LEU A 17 -17.05 -13.92 5.23
N HIS A 18 -17.33 -12.61 5.13
CA HIS A 18 -18.63 -12.04 5.52
C HIS A 18 -19.80 -12.57 4.67
N THR A 19 -19.52 -12.92 3.41
CA THR A 19 -20.49 -13.54 2.48
C THR A 19 -20.58 -15.08 2.60
N GLY A 20 -19.75 -15.72 3.44
CA GLY A 20 -19.74 -17.17 3.62
C GLY A 20 -19.13 -17.97 2.46
N MET A 21 -18.48 -17.31 1.50
CA MET A 21 -17.84 -17.97 0.35
C MET A 21 -16.40 -18.40 0.61
N PHE A 22 -15.79 -17.94 1.71
CA PHE A 22 -14.40 -18.26 2.03
C PHE A 22 -14.24 -19.73 2.44
N SER A 23 -13.18 -20.36 1.95
CA SER A 23 -12.75 -21.68 2.43
C SER A 23 -11.23 -21.74 2.53
N THR A 24 -10.72 -22.51 3.49
CA THR A 24 -9.27 -22.76 3.64
C THR A 24 -8.74 -23.81 2.65
N SER A 25 -9.52 -24.17 1.63
CA SER A 25 -9.10 -25.17 0.64
C SER A 25 -8.09 -24.56 -0.33
N LEU A 26 -7.00 -25.28 -0.61
CA LEU A 26 -6.01 -24.91 -1.63
C LEU A 26 -6.34 -25.50 -3.01
N ASN A 27 -7.61 -25.83 -3.23
CA ASN A 27 -8.08 -26.26 -4.54
C ASN A 27 -7.97 -25.10 -5.52
N THR A 28 -7.63 -25.38 -6.77
CA THR A 28 -7.43 -24.35 -7.81
C THR A 28 -8.66 -23.46 -8.03
N ASN A 29 -9.85 -24.01 -7.80
CA ASN A 29 -11.12 -23.28 -7.92
C ASN A 29 -11.49 -22.45 -6.68
N SER A 30 -10.77 -22.60 -5.55
CA SER A 30 -11.09 -21.87 -4.34
C SER A 30 -10.81 -20.37 -4.50
N ILE A 31 -11.58 -19.54 -3.80
CA ILE A 31 -11.38 -18.09 -3.76
C ILE A 31 -9.96 -17.76 -3.28
N LEU A 32 -9.48 -18.48 -2.27
CA LEU A 32 -8.12 -18.30 -1.73
C LEU A 32 -7.07 -18.53 -2.82
N SER A 33 -7.08 -19.68 -3.50
CA SER A 33 -6.09 -20.01 -4.53
C SER A 33 -6.12 -19.03 -5.69
N GLN A 34 -7.30 -18.65 -6.19
CA GLN A 34 -7.41 -17.68 -7.28
C GLN A 34 -6.89 -16.29 -6.88
N ASN A 35 -7.11 -15.87 -5.63
CA ASN A 35 -6.54 -14.63 -5.10
C ASN A 35 -5.00 -14.71 -4.97
N ILE A 36 -4.45 -15.85 -4.55
CA ILE A 36 -3.01 -16.10 -4.48
C ILE A 36 -2.39 -15.98 -5.88
N TYR A 37 -2.94 -16.71 -6.87
CA TYR A 37 -2.45 -16.68 -8.25
C TYR A 37 -2.52 -15.27 -8.84
N ALA A 38 -3.66 -14.59 -8.69
CA ALA A 38 -3.83 -13.25 -9.20
C ALA A 38 -2.84 -12.25 -8.58
N SER A 39 -2.59 -12.34 -7.26
CA SER A 39 -1.66 -11.44 -6.56
C SER A 39 -0.20 -11.68 -6.95
N MET A 40 0.18 -12.92 -7.22
CA MET A 40 1.52 -13.27 -7.72
C MET A 40 1.73 -12.84 -9.17
N ILE A 41 0.74 -13.02 -10.03
CA ILE A 41 0.80 -12.52 -11.41
C ILE A 41 0.87 -10.99 -11.43
N ASN A 42 -0.02 -10.32 -10.69
CA ASN A 42 0.01 -8.86 -10.55
C ASN A 42 1.35 -8.39 -9.99
N THR A 43 1.96 -9.13 -9.07
CA THR A 43 3.28 -8.80 -8.54
C THR A 43 4.32 -8.70 -9.63
N VAL A 44 4.42 -9.71 -10.49
CA VAL A 44 5.40 -9.75 -11.59
C VAL A 44 5.14 -8.61 -12.58
N LEU A 45 3.90 -8.49 -13.04
CA LEU A 45 3.54 -7.50 -14.07
C LEU A 45 3.71 -6.06 -13.57
N ILE A 46 3.27 -5.78 -12.35
CA ILE A 46 3.37 -4.45 -11.75
C ILE A 46 4.82 -4.12 -11.36
N SER A 47 5.61 -5.06 -10.85
CA SER A 47 7.04 -4.81 -10.60
C SER A 47 7.79 -4.44 -11.89
N PHE A 48 7.53 -5.18 -12.97
CA PHE A 48 8.15 -4.90 -14.27
C PHE A 48 7.75 -3.53 -14.80
N ALA A 49 6.45 -3.23 -14.81
CA ALA A 49 5.93 -1.93 -15.27
C ALA A 49 6.41 -0.76 -14.41
N LEU A 50 6.42 -0.91 -13.08
CA LEU A 50 6.88 0.13 -12.16
C LEU A 50 8.38 0.40 -12.30
N GLY A 51 9.20 -0.61 -12.64
CA GLY A 51 10.61 -0.37 -12.93
C GLY A 51 10.80 0.59 -14.11
N ILE A 52 10.01 0.39 -15.17
CA ILE A 52 10.01 1.28 -16.34
C ILE A 52 9.46 2.67 -15.99
N ILE A 53 8.34 2.73 -15.26
CA ILE A 53 7.72 3.99 -14.84
C ILE A 53 8.67 4.78 -13.94
N ALA A 54 9.31 4.15 -12.97
CA ALA A 54 10.26 4.80 -12.06
C ALA A 54 11.46 5.38 -12.81
N TRP A 55 12.03 4.62 -13.75
CA TRP A 55 13.09 5.12 -14.64
C TRP A 55 12.61 6.31 -15.47
N LEU A 56 11.41 6.23 -16.08
CA LEU A 56 10.83 7.32 -16.85
C LEU A 56 10.70 8.61 -16.02
N PHE A 57 10.21 8.49 -14.78
CA PHE A 57 10.12 9.63 -13.86
C PHE A 57 11.50 10.20 -13.49
N ALA A 58 12.50 9.34 -13.23
CA ALA A 58 13.85 9.80 -12.92
C ALA A 58 14.45 10.62 -14.08
N VAL A 59 14.28 10.14 -15.32
CA VAL A 59 14.71 10.85 -16.53
C VAL A 59 13.93 12.17 -16.73
N LEU A 60 12.61 12.14 -16.58
CA LEU A 60 11.76 13.33 -16.73
C LEU A 60 12.08 14.43 -15.71
N LEU A 61 12.41 14.03 -14.48
CA LEU A 61 12.76 14.93 -13.39
C LEU A 61 14.25 15.32 -13.38
N LYS A 62 15.05 14.80 -14.33
CA LYS A 62 16.49 15.02 -14.44
C LYS A 62 17.26 14.65 -13.15
N ILE A 63 16.82 13.60 -12.48
CA ILE A 63 17.50 13.04 -11.32
C ILE A 63 18.59 12.09 -11.83
N GLU A 64 19.79 12.13 -11.25
CA GLU A 64 20.85 11.17 -11.59
C GLU A 64 20.35 9.74 -11.33
N SER A 65 20.38 8.91 -12.37
CA SER A 65 19.68 7.63 -12.33
C SER A 65 20.45 6.53 -13.05
N ILE A 66 20.36 5.31 -12.53
CA ILE A 66 20.85 4.08 -13.18
C ILE A 66 20.08 3.79 -14.49
N GLY A 67 20.58 2.83 -15.26
CA GLY A 67 19.93 2.40 -16.51
C GLY A 67 18.56 1.75 -16.27
N ILE A 68 17.74 1.73 -17.34
CA ILE A 68 16.40 1.12 -17.32
C ILE A 68 16.45 -0.36 -16.94
N VAL A 69 17.51 -1.06 -17.35
CA VAL A 69 17.71 -2.49 -17.08
C VAL A 69 17.82 -2.70 -15.58
N GLU A 70 18.71 -1.96 -14.91
CA GLU A 70 18.95 -2.08 -13.48
C GLU A 70 17.71 -1.67 -12.66
N PHE A 71 16.98 -0.63 -13.07
CA PHE A 71 15.71 -0.26 -12.43
C PHE A 71 14.68 -1.40 -12.46
N VAL A 72 14.50 -2.03 -13.63
CA VAL A 72 13.56 -3.15 -13.78
C VAL A 72 14.02 -4.35 -12.97
N LEU A 73 15.33 -4.67 -12.98
CA LEU A 73 15.88 -5.78 -12.21
C LEU A 73 15.70 -5.59 -10.70
N ILE A 74 16.05 -4.40 -10.16
CA ILE A 74 15.90 -4.09 -8.73
C ILE A 74 14.42 -4.19 -8.32
N SER A 75 13.52 -3.59 -9.12
CA SER A 75 12.08 -3.65 -8.88
C SER A 75 11.53 -5.08 -8.92
N MET A 76 11.98 -5.90 -9.89
CA MET A 76 11.56 -7.29 -10.03
C MET A 76 12.03 -8.16 -8.88
N ILE A 77 13.33 -8.15 -8.57
CA ILE A 77 13.92 -8.99 -7.52
C ILE A 77 13.36 -8.57 -6.16
N GLY A 78 13.42 -7.29 -5.81
CA GLY A 78 12.87 -6.79 -4.54
C GLY A 78 11.37 -7.02 -4.43
N GLY A 79 10.64 -6.84 -5.53
CA GLY A 79 9.20 -7.08 -5.59
C GLY A 79 8.82 -8.55 -5.39
N ILE A 80 9.52 -9.49 -6.03
CA ILE A 80 9.29 -10.93 -5.87
C ILE A 80 9.58 -11.37 -4.44
N ILE A 81 10.76 -11.00 -3.91
CA ILE A 81 11.17 -11.34 -2.54
C ILE A 81 10.12 -10.83 -1.55
N SER A 82 9.80 -9.55 -1.60
CA SER A 82 8.82 -8.95 -0.67
C SER A 82 7.44 -9.61 -0.80
N SER A 83 7.00 -9.91 -2.01
CA SER A 83 5.67 -10.50 -2.24
C SER A 83 5.51 -11.90 -1.67
N VAL A 84 6.57 -12.70 -1.61
CA VAL A 84 6.53 -14.02 -0.95
C VAL A 84 6.24 -13.86 0.55
N PHE A 85 6.96 -12.96 1.23
CA PHE A 85 6.75 -12.72 2.66
C PHE A 85 5.36 -12.12 2.95
N VAL A 86 4.96 -11.10 2.20
CA VAL A 86 3.67 -10.43 2.40
C VAL A 86 2.51 -11.38 2.07
N LEU A 87 2.66 -12.27 1.08
CA LEU A 87 1.66 -13.31 0.81
C LEU A 87 1.47 -14.23 2.01
N LEU A 88 2.56 -14.74 2.59
CA LEU A 88 2.49 -15.66 3.74
C LEU A 88 1.76 -15.00 4.91
N ILE A 89 2.05 -13.73 5.18
CA ILE A 89 1.37 -12.95 6.22
C ILE A 89 -0.11 -12.75 5.86
N THR A 90 -0.43 -12.37 4.62
CA THR A 90 -1.80 -12.14 4.16
C THR A 90 -2.67 -13.39 4.30
N VAL A 91 -2.16 -14.54 3.82
CA VAL A 91 -2.86 -15.83 3.95
C VAL A 91 -2.97 -16.23 5.42
N GLY A 92 -1.91 -16.02 6.21
CA GLY A 92 -1.92 -16.27 7.64
C GLY A 92 -3.00 -15.48 8.38
N VAL A 93 -3.09 -14.17 8.12
CA VAL A 93 -4.13 -13.29 8.69
C VAL A 93 -5.52 -13.75 8.25
N ALA A 94 -5.72 -14.09 6.97
CA ALA A 94 -7.01 -14.55 6.45
C ALA A 94 -7.47 -15.87 7.12
N VAL A 95 -6.58 -16.86 7.20
CA VAL A 95 -6.88 -18.15 7.83
C VAL A 95 -7.09 -17.99 9.33
N MET A 96 -6.31 -17.13 9.98
CA MET A 96 -6.45 -16.89 11.42
C MET A 96 -7.75 -16.18 11.76
N GLY A 97 -8.11 -15.17 10.98
CA GLY A 97 -9.37 -14.45 11.16
C GLY A 97 -10.57 -15.36 10.93
N TYR A 98 -10.52 -16.25 9.93
CA TYR A 98 -11.54 -17.29 9.75
C TYR A 98 -11.65 -18.23 10.96
N LYS A 99 -10.53 -18.75 11.47
CA LYS A 99 -10.53 -19.71 12.58
C LYS A 99 -10.96 -19.11 13.91
N ARG A 100 -10.75 -17.81 14.12
CA ARG A 100 -11.06 -17.10 15.37
C ARG A 100 -12.28 -16.19 15.30
N ASP A 101 -13.00 -16.19 14.18
CA ASP A 101 -14.16 -15.33 13.94
C ASP A 101 -13.83 -13.83 14.16
N TRP A 102 -12.67 -13.42 13.67
CA TRP A 102 -12.24 -12.01 13.70
C TRP A 102 -12.73 -11.27 12.47
N ASP A 103 -13.12 -10.00 12.65
CA ASP A 103 -13.39 -9.11 11.54
C ASP A 103 -12.07 -8.75 10.81
N ILE A 104 -11.84 -9.42 9.70
CA ILE A 104 -10.60 -9.30 8.90
C ILE A 104 -10.47 -7.90 8.29
N ASP A 105 -11.57 -7.18 8.09
CA ASP A 105 -11.54 -5.83 7.51
C ASP A 105 -10.83 -4.83 8.45
N ASN A 106 -10.82 -5.10 9.76
CA ASN A 106 -10.11 -4.27 10.75
C ASN A 106 -8.63 -4.65 10.91
N ILE A 107 -8.23 -5.85 10.49
CA ILE A 107 -6.92 -6.44 10.83
C ILE A 107 -6.03 -6.58 9.59
N SER A 108 -6.61 -6.92 8.44
CA SER A 108 -5.87 -7.18 7.21
C SER A 108 -5.11 -5.95 6.72
N ALA A 109 -5.78 -4.81 6.53
CA ALA A 109 -5.13 -3.60 6.02
C ALA A 109 -3.96 -3.12 6.92
N PRO A 110 -4.09 -3.01 8.26
CA PRO A 110 -2.96 -2.63 9.10
C PRO A 110 -1.79 -3.61 9.06
N ILE A 111 -2.05 -4.92 9.18
CA ILE A 111 -0.96 -5.91 9.24
C ILE A 111 -0.27 -6.05 7.88
N ILE A 112 -1.03 -6.08 6.79
CA ILE A 112 -0.51 -6.30 5.44
C ILE A 112 0.28 -5.09 4.94
N THR A 113 -0.22 -3.88 5.18
CA THR A 113 0.50 -2.65 4.79
C THR A 113 1.79 -2.51 5.59
N ALA A 114 1.73 -2.72 6.92
CA ALA A 114 2.92 -2.71 7.78
C ALA A 114 3.96 -3.74 7.31
N ALA A 115 3.54 -4.99 7.11
CA ALA A 115 4.42 -6.05 6.61
C ALA A 115 4.98 -5.72 5.21
N GLY A 116 4.16 -5.13 4.35
CA GLY A 116 4.54 -4.65 3.04
C GLY A 116 5.72 -3.68 3.13
N ASP A 117 5.58 -2.62 3.92
CA ASP A 117 6.60 -1.58 4.03
C ASP A 117 7.85 -2.06 4.76
N MET A 118 7.68 -2.82 5.85
CA MET A 118 8.79 -3.41 6.61
C MET A 118 9.67 -4.33 5.76
N VAL A 119 9.07 -5.10 4.82
CA VAL A 119 9.83 -6.03 3.97
C VAL A 119 10.34 -5.37 2.69
N THR A 120 9.63 -4.36 2.15
CA THR A 120 9.97 -3.79 0.83
C THR A 120 11.35 -3.13 0.84
N LEU A 121 11.69 -2.29 1.83
CA LEU A 121 12.98 -1.60 1.86
C LEU A 121 14.17 -2.57 1.98
N PRO A 122 14.19 -3.54 2.92
CA PRO A 122 15.24 -4.55 2.97
C PRO A 122 15.33 -5.40 1.70
N ALA A 123 14.18 -5.76 1.09
CA ALA A 123 14.16 -6.53 -0.14
C ALA A 123 14.76 -5.76 -1.34
N LEU A 124 14.50 -4.44 -1.43
CA LEU A 124 15.12 -3.57 -2.43
C LEU A 124 16.62 -3.46 -2.19
N PHE A 125 17.06 -3.27 -0.94
CA PHE A 125 18.48 -3.21 -0.61
C PHE A 125 19.21 -4.51 -0.95
N LEU A 126 18.60 -5.66 -0.65
CA LEU A 126 19.13 -6.96 -1.03
C LEU A 126 19.19 -7.13 -2.55
N ALA A 127 18.17 -6.67 -3.28
CA ALA A 127 18.20 -6.65 -4.75
C ALA A 127 19.36 -5.81 -5.30
N ILE A 128 19.63 -4.65 -4.71
CA ILE A 128 20.77 -3.80 -5.08
C ILE A 128 22.10 -4.54 -4.85
N ILE A 129 22.28 -5.20 -3.71
CA ILE A 129 23.51 -5.98 -3.42
C ILE A 129 23.68 -7.12 -4.43
N LEU A 130 22.60 -7.84 -4.76
CA LEU A 130 22.64 -8.94 -5.73
C LEU A 130 22.98 -8.48 -7.14
N ILE A 131 22.58 -7.27 -7.53
CA ILE A 131 22.80 -6.74 -8.89
C ILE A 131 24.12 -5.98 -8.99
N GLY A 132 24.51 -5.25 -7.94
CA GLY A 132 25.58 -4.25 -7.98
C GLY A 132 26.99 -4.79 -8.24
N ASN A 133 27.24 -6.07 -7.96
CA ASN A 133 28.56 -6.71 -8.16
C ASN A 133 28.66 -7.52 -9.46
N GLU A 134 27.60 -7.56 -10.26
CA GLU A 134 27.50 -8.47 -11.40
C GLU A 134 27.85 -7.81 -12.74
N SER A 135 28.26 -8.64 -13.70
CA SER A 135 28.60 -8.16 -15.05
C SER A 135 27.39 -7.64 -15.84
N SER A 136 27.61 -6.64 -16.71
CA SER A 136 26.56 -6.08 -17.57
C SER A 136 25.90 -7.13 -18.50
N ALA A 137 26.63 -8.19 -18.86
CA ALA A 137 26.08 -9.31 -19.62
C ALA A 137 25.01 -10.08 -18.81
N LEU A 138 25.25 -10.29 -17.52
CA LEU A 138 24.29 -10.96 -16.64
C LEU A 138 23.03 -10.11 -16.44
N HIS A 139 23.17 -8.80 -16.28
CA HIS A 139 22.01 -7.89 -16.18
C HIS A 139 21.09 -8.01 -17.40
N ASN A 140 21.66 -8.01 -18.61
CA ASN A 140 20.88 -8.17 -19.85
C ASN A 140 20.20 -9.53 -19.94
N ILE A 141 20.88 -10.62 -19.55
CA ILE A 141 20.29 -11.97 -19.54
C ILE A 141 19.13 -12.04 -18.55
N LEU A 142 19.30 -11.53 -17.33
CA LEU A 142 18.26 -11.50 -16.31
C LEU A 142 17.07 -10.64 -16.75
N PHE A 143 17.32 -9.52 -17.42
CA PHE A 143 16.26 -8.66 -17.94
C PHE A 143 15.42 -9.38 -18.99
N ILE A 144 16.07 -10.08 -19.94
CA ILE A 144 15.38 -10.90 -20.94
C ILE A 144 14.57 -12.01 -20.25
N LEU A 145 15.14 -12.68 -19.25
CA LEU A 145 14.43 -13.73 -18.50
C LEU A 145 13.17 -13.18 -17.80
N PHE A 146 13.26 -12.02 -17.15
CA PHE A 146 12.10 -11.40 -16.51
C PHE A 146 11.08 -10.87 -17.51
N ALA A 147 11.52 -10.37 -18.67
CA ALA A 147 10.61 -9.99 -19.75
C ALA A 147 9.84 -11.22 -20.29
N ILE A 148 10.53 -12.35 -20.49
CA ILE A 148 9.90 -13.63 -20.86
C ILE A 148 8.91 -14.05 -19.78
N LEU A 149 9.30 -13.99 -18.50
CA LEU A 149 8.40 -14.32 -17.38
C LEU A 149 7.14 -13.44 -17.40
N ALA A 150 7.26 -12.12 -17.64
CA ALA A 150 6.11 -11.23 -17.75
C ALA A 150 5.19 -11.62 -18.92
N VAL A 151 5.76 -11.94 -20.09
CA VAL A 151 5.00 -12.41 -21.26
C VAL A 151 4.30 -13.73 -20.97
N LEU A 152 4.98 -14.69 -20.32
CA LEU A 152 4.37 -15.97 -19.92
C LEU A 152 3.18 -15.75 -18.97
N ASN A 153 3.29 -14.82 -18.01
CA ASN A 153 2.19 -14.46 -17.13
C ASN A 153 0.99 -13.90 -17.92
N ILE A 154 1.23 -13.06 -18.93
CA ILE A 154 0.17 -12.56 -19.84
C ILE A 154 -0.50 -13.72 -20.59
N ILE A 155 0.29 -14.68 -21.11
CA ILE A 155 -0.25 -15.87 -21.78
C ILE A 155 -1.11 -16.70 -20.82
N VAL A 156 -0.63 -16.92 -19.60
CA VAL A 156 -1.39 -17.62 -18.54
C VAL A 156 -2.72 -16.91 -18.26
N ILE A 157 -2.71 -15.58 -18.17
CA ILE A 157 -3.94 -14.79 -17.99
C ILE A 157 -4.91 -15.10 -19.13
N ILE A 158 -4.48 -15.04 -20.39
CA ILE A 158 -5.37 -15.21 -21.55
C ILE A 158 -5.95 -16.63 -21.60
N VAL A 159 -5.11 -17.65 -21.42
CA VAL A 159 -5.47 -19.07 -21.58
C VAL A 159 -6.23 -19.64 -20.37
N SER A 160 -6.05 -19.08 -19.18
CA SER A 160 -6.68 -19.59 -17.95
C SER A 160 -8.21 -19.59 -18.03
N LYS A 161 -8.87 -20.58 -17.44
CA LYS A 161 -10.33 -20.65 -17.31
C LYS A 161 -10.83 -20.17 -15.93
N LEU A 162 -9.94 -19.57 -15.14
CA LEU A 162 -10.25 -19.07 -13.80
C LEU A 162 -10.80 -17.65 -13.88
N ASP A 163 -12.13 -17.54 -13.96
CA ASP A 163 -12.82 -16.25 -14.18
C ASP A 163 -12.55 -15.23 -13.07
N ASN A 164 -12.53 -15.66 -11.80
CA ASN A 164 -12.27 -14.75 -10.68
C ASN A 164 -10.82 -14.24 -10.71
N MET A 165 -9.85 -15.12 -10.95
CA MET A 165 -8.44 -14.73 -11.14
C MET A 165 -8.29 -13.70 -12.28
N LYS A 166 -8.90 -13.97 -13.44
CA LYS A 166 -8.88 -13.03 -14.59
C LYS A 166 -9.47 -11.68 -14.22
N ARG A 167 -10.65 -11.67 -13.62
CA ARG A 167 -11.35 -10.45 -13.21
C ARG A 167 -10.50 -9.60 -12.29
N ILE A 168 -9.93 -10.21 -11.24
CA ILE A 168 -9.01 -9.53 -10.31
C ILE A 168 -7.88 -8.86 -11.08
N ILE A 169 -7.21 -9.59 -11.98
CA ILE A 169 -6.04 -9.09 -12.69
C ILE A 169 -6.42 -7.91 -13.61
N TYR A 170 -7.47 -8.07 -14.42
CA TYR A 170 -7.91 -7.03 -15.35
C TYR A 170 -8.36 -5.74 -14.65
N GLU A 171 -9.02 -5.87 -13.50
CA GLU A 171 -9.43 -4.73 -12.70
C GLU A 171 -8.25 -4.11 -11.93
N SER A 172 -7.33 -4.93 -11.41
CA SER A 172 -6.22 -4.44 -10.58
C SER A 172 -5.13 -3.76 -11.40
N ILE A 173 -4.78 -4.24 -12.60
CA ILE A 173 -3.63 -3.71 -13.35
C ILE A 173 -3.75 -2.19 -13.60
N PRO A 174 -4.85 -1.67 -14.19
CA PRO A 174 -4.97 -0.24 -14.45
C PRO A 174 -4.88 0.60 -13.18
N VAL A 175 -5.53 0.15 -12.11
CA VAL A 175 -5.56 0.84 -10.82
C VAL A 175 -4.19 0.83 -10.17
N LEU A 176 -3.48 -0.30 -10.18
CA LEU A 176 -2.15 -0.43 -9.59
C LEU A 176 -1.10 0.38 -10.36
N LEU A 177 -1.23 0.51 -11.68
CA LEU A 177 -0.37 1.38 -12.48
C LEU A 177 -0.63 2.86 -12.14
N LEU A 178 -1.90 3.26 -12.07
CA LEU A 178 -2.29 4.62 -11.68
C LEU A 178 -1.82 4.94 -10.26
N ALA A 179 -2.05 4.04 -9.31
CA ALA A 179 -1.55 4.10 -7.95
C ALA A 179 -0.02 4.24 -7.92
N GLY A 180 0.67 3.41 -8.71
CA GLY A 180 2.10 3.47 -8.98
C GLY A 180 2.61 4.87 -9.29
N VAL A 181 2.00 5.50 -10.30
CA VAL A 181 2.31 6.86 -10.74
C VAL A 181 2.00 7.86 -9.63
N MET A 182 0.82 7.79 -9.02
CA MET A 182 0.38 8.73 -7.98
C MET A 182 1.29 8.69 -6.74
N SER A 183 1.74 7.52 -6.30
CA SER A 183 2.64 7.39 -5.14
C SER A 183 4.02 8.01 -5.38
N THR A 184 4.44 8.29 -6.62
CA THR A 184 5.67 9.04 -6.88
C THR A 184 5.59 10.47 -6.36
N ALA A 185 4.39 11.08 -6.33
CA ALA A 185 4.20 12.46 -5.88
C ALA A 185 4.58 12.63 -4.40
N ALA A 186 4.18 11.70 -3.53
CA ALA A 186 4.57 11.71 -2.13
C ALA A 186 6.11 11.66 -1.96
N GLY A 187 6.76 10.77 -2.73
CA GLY A 187 8.22 10.66 -2.76
C GLY A 187 8.91 11.95 -3.17
N ILE A 188 8.40 12.64 -4.20
CA ILE A 188 8.93 13.93 -4.67
C ILE A 188 8.77 15.01 -3.59
N ILE A 189 7.62 15.09 -2.93
CA ILE A 189 7.36 16.07 -1.86
C ILE A 189 8.36 15.89 -0.73
N ILE A 190 8.54 14.66 -0.25
CA ILE A 190 9.49 14.35 0.82
C ILE A 190 10.93 14.63 0.35
N ASN A 191 11.30 14.18 -0.85
CA ASN A 191 12.64 14.36 -1.41
C ASN A 191 13.02 15.84 -1.52
N SER A 192 12.08 16.70 -1.93
CA SER A 192 12.30 18.15 -2.04
C SER A 192 12.55 18.87 -0.72
N LYS A 193 12.36 18.19 0.41
CA LYS A 193 12.53 18.74 1.76
C LYS A 193 13.64 18.04 2.56
N LEU A 194 14.36 17.09 1.97
CA LEU A 194 15.44 16.35 2.64
C LEU A 194 16.48 17.26 3.26
N GLU A 195 16.88 18.34 2.56
CA GLU A 195 17.84 19.31 3.09
C GLU A 195 17.35 20.01 4.36
N ASN A 196 16.04 20.25 4.46
CA ASN A 196 15.48 20.90 5.65
C ASN A 196 15.44 19.93 6.85
N PHE A 197 15.43 18.61 6.61
CA PHE A 197 15.46 17.62 7.68
C PHE A 197 16.83 17.41 8.32
N ILE A 198 17.89 18.06 7.82
CA ILE A 198 19.26 17.91 8.34
C ILE A 198 19.36 18.28 9.81
N ALA A 199 18.63 19.31 10.25
CA ALA A 199 18.64 19.76 11.65
C ALA A 199 17.99 18.76 12.61
N PHE A 200 17.03 17.97 12.14
CA PHE A 200 16.31 17.00 12.96
C PHE A 200 15.97 15.74 12.15
N PRO A 201 16.94 14.83 11.93
CA PRO A 201 16.72 13.63 11.11
C PRO A 201 15.68 12.68 11.73
N ALA A 202 15.38 12.81 13.04
CA ALA A 202 14.27 12.11 13.68
C ALA A 202 12.90 12.34 13.01
N LEU A 203 12.71 13.49 12.37
CA LEU A 203 11.50 13.77 11.62
C LEU A 203 11.39 12.90 10.36
N LEU A 204 12.50 12.48 9.74
CA LEU A 204 12.52 11.52 8.62
C LEU A 204 12.13 10.13 9.08
N VAL A 205 12.52 9.71 10.29
CA VAL A 205 12.12 8.42 10.89
C VAL A 205 10.59 8.36 11.05
N MET A 206 9.96 9.50 11.35
CA MET A 206 8.51 9.59 11.52
C MET A 206 7.72 9.48 10.20
N VAL A 207 8.30 9.89 9.07
CA VAL A 207 7.62 9.91 7.76
C VAL A 207 6.99 8.56 7.39
N PRO A 208 7.74 7.43 7.29
CA PRO A 208 7.15 6.16 6.88
C PRO A 208 6.10 5.68 7.88
N LEU A 209 6.35 5.81 9.19
CA LEU A 209 5.39 5.44 10.23
C LEU A 209 4.06 6.22 10.06
N PHE A 210 4.15 7.52 9.82
CA PHE A 210 2.98 8.38 9.68
C PHE A 210 2.17 8.07 8.42
N LEU A 211 2.84 7.88 7.27
CA LEU A 211 2.19 7.54 6.00
C LEU A 211 1.52 6.15 6.10
N GLU A 212 2.23 5.17 6.63
CA GLU A 212 1.73 3.80 6.81
C GLU A 212 0.46 3.75 7.69
N LYS A 213 0.43 4.49 8.82
CA LYS A 213 -0.76 4.51 9.69
C LYS A 213 -1.96 5.19 9.03
N ASN A 214 -1.75 6.23 8.22
CA ASN A 214 -2.83 6.80 7.42
C ASN A 214 -3.38 5.81 6.39
N ASN A 215 -2.49 5.09 5.70
CA ASN A 215 -2.90 4.04 4.75
C ASN A 215 -3.66 2.89 5.43
N ALA A 216 -3.23 2.47 6.62
CA ALA A 216 -3.92 1.44 7.40
C ALA A 216 -5.34 1.88 7.77
N LEU A 217 -5.52 3.11 8.26
CA LEU A 217 -6.84 3.68 8.58
C LEU A 217 -7.74 3.80 7.34
N GLY A 218 -7.19 4.29 6.23
CA GLY A 218 -7.90 4.35 4.96
C GLY A 218 -8.29 2.98 4.42
N GLY A 219 -7.42 1.99 4.59
CA GLY A 219 -7.68 0.59 4.24
C GLY A 219 -8.81 -0.02 5.06
N ILE A 220 -8.83 0.20 6.38
CA ILE A 220 -9.95 -0.24 7.25
C ILE A 220 -11.26 0.38 6.77
N LEU A 221 -11.29 1.71 6.58
CA LEU A 221 -12.51 2.40 6.15
C LEU A 221 -13.00 1.87 4.81
N THR A 222 -12.12 1.79 3.81
CA THR A 222 -12.50 1.38 2.46
C THR A 222 -12.86 -0.09 2.35
N SER A 223 -12.21 -0.98 3.12
CA SER A 223 -12.56 -2.39 3.21
C SER A 223 -13.95 -2.57 3.83
N ARG A 224 -14.25 -1.91 4.94
CA ARG A 224 -15.59 -1.96 5.55
C ARG A 224 -16.67 -1.38 4.62
N LEU A 225 -16.39 -0.28 3.93
CA LEU A 225 -17.31 0.29 2.94
C LEU A 225 -17.54 -0.67 1.76
N SER A 226 -16.49 -1.35 1.29
CA SER A 226 -16.59 -2.38 0.26
C SER A 226 -17.50 -3.53 0.69
N THR A 227 -17.27 -4.08 1.88
CA THR A 227 -18.12 -5.13 2.48
C THR A 227 -19.58 -4.66 2.61
N MET A 228 -19.83 -3.43 3.07
CA MET A 228 -21.18 -2.87 3.17
C MET A 228 -21.88 -2.74 1.81
N LEU A 229 -21.14 -2.40 0.75
CA LEU A 229 -21.68 -2.31 -0.61
C LEU A 229 -22.03 -3.70 -1.16
N HIS A 230 -21.15 -4.69 -0.96
CA HIS A 230 -21.38 -6.07 -1.41
C HIS A 230 -22.51 -6.77 -0.66
N THR A 231 -22.70 -6.46 0.63
CA THR A 231 -23.76 -7.02 1.47
C THR A 231 -25.09 -6.25 1.37
N GLY A 232 -25.13 -5.14 0.63
CA GLY A 232 -26.33 -4.33 0.46
C GLY A 232 -26.76 -3.57 1.72
N LEU A 233 -25.86 -3.39 2.69
CA LEU A 233 -26.11 -2.70 3.95
C LEU A 233 -26.23 -1.17 3.79
N PHE A 234 -25.86 -0.64 2.63
CA PHE A 234 -25.88 0.80 2.37
C PHE A 234 -26.10 1.08 0.88
N ASN A 235 -26.99 2.02 0.57
CA ASN A 235 -27.21 2.52 -0.78
C ASN A 235 -26.42 3.83 -1.03
N PRO A 236 -25.45 3.81 -1.94
CA PRO A 236 -24.54 4.95 -2.12
C PRO A 236 -25.17 6.18 -2.78
N GLY A 237 -25.43 7.19 -1.94
CA GLY A 237 -25.80 8.55 -2.32
C GLY A 237 -24.60 9.47 -2.59
N MET A 238 -24.85 10.73 -2.94
CA MET A 238 -23.78 11.73 -3.11
C MET A 238 -23.30 12.30 -1.77
N LEU A 239 -24.17 12.26 -0.76
CA LEU A 239 -23.84 12.58 0.62
C LEU A 239 -23.84 11.28 1.44
N PRO A 240 -22.89 11.12 2.38
CA PRO A 240 -22.83 9.94 3.22
C PRO A 240 -24.08 9.86 4.11
N GLY A 241 -24.73 8.69 4.08
CA GLY A 241 -25.85 8.37 4.96
C GLY A 241 -25.42 8.18 6.41
N LYS A 242 -26.40 8.09 7.33
CA LYS A 242 -26.14 7.87 8.75
C LYS A 242 -25.48 6.51 9.03
N GLU A 243 -25.65 5.56 8.12
CA GLU A 243 -25.08 4.22 8.16
C GLU A 243 -23.54 4.23 8.09
N ILE A 244 -22.96 5.29 7.52
CA ILE A 244 -21.51 5.43 7.34
C ILE A 244 -20.86 6.08 8.56
N LEU A 245 -21.63 6.86 9.32
CA LEU A 245 -21.13 7.62 10.46
C LEU A 245 -20.38 6.77 11.50
N PRO A 246 -20.83 5.54 11.86
CA PRO A 246 -20.06 4.69 12.77
C PRO A 246 -18.68 4.33 12.26
N ASN A 247 -18.52 4.12 10.94
CA ASN A 247 -17.23 3.81 10.33
C ASN A 247 -16.30 5.04 10.39
N VAL A 248 -16.82 6.23 10.07
CA VAL A 248 -16.07 7.49 10.12
C VAL A 248 -15.62 7.81 11.56
N LEU A 249 -16.52 7.68 12.53
CA LEU A 249 -16.22 7.90 13.94
C LEU A 249 -15.17 6.92 14.46
N LEU A 250 -15.24 5.66 14.03
CA LEU A 250 -14.26 4.65 14.42
C LEU A 250 -12.85 5.01 13.95
N ILE A 251 -12.68 5.58 12.74
CA ILE A 251 -11.37 6.05 12.27
C ILE A 251 -10.82 7.17 13.15
N TYR A 252 -11.67 8.11 13.60
CA TYR A 252 -11.26 9.15 14.55
C TYR A 252 -10.90 8.60 15.94
N ILE A 253 -11.64 7.59 16.42
CA ILE A 253 -11.33 6.93 17.68
C ILE A 253 -9.96 6.26 17.61
N TYR A 254 -9.66 5.56 16.51
CA TYR A 254 -8.34 4.98 16.29
C TYR A 254 -7.24 6.05 16.18
N SER A 255 -7.52 7.18 15.52
CA SER A 255 -6.53 8.25 15.34
C SER A 255 -6.09 8.90 16.65
N ILE A 256 -6.99 9.02 17.64
CA ILE A 256 -6.67 9.55 18.98
C ILE A 256 -5.53 8.76 19.64
N VAL A 257 -5.48 7.45 19.42
CA VAL A 257 -4.47 6.58 20.04
C VAL A 257 -3.24 6.42 19.14
N ILE A 258 -3.45 6.23 17.84
CA ILE A 258 -2.38 5.84 16.91
C ILE A 258 -1.39 6.98 16.68
N PHE A 259 -1.84 8.22 16.45
CA PHE A 259 -0.91 9.29 16.08
C PHE A 259 -0.01 9.79 17.21
N PRO A 260 -0.47 9.93 18.46
CA PRO A 260 0.45 10.16 19.57
C PRO A 260 1.49 9.06 19.68
N LEU A 261 1.06 7.80 19.50
CA LEU A 261 1.96 6.65 19.55
C LEU A 261 2.99 6.67 18.41
N VAL A 262 2.64 7.14 17.22
CA VAL A 262 3.60 7.36 16.12
C VAL A 262 4.70 8.34 16.54
N GLY A 263 4.34 9.45 17.19
CA GLY A 263 5.32 10.43 17.68
C GLY A 263 6.22 9.86 18.79
N VAL A 264 5.64 9.11 19.74
CA VAL A 264 6.40 8.40 20.78
C VAL A 264 7.35 7.37 20.19
N MET A 265 6.88 6.55 19.24
CA MET A 265 7.70 5.51 18.61
C MET A 265 8.84 6.12 17.79
N ALA A 266 8.55 7.14 16.98
CA ALA A 266 9.58 7.81 16.20
C ALA A 266 10.66 8.42 17.13
N PHE A 267 10.25 9.08 18.22
CA PHE A 267 11.19 9.58 19.22
C PHE A 267 12.02 8.46 19.87
N ALA A 268 11.38 7.37 20.29
CA ALA A 268 12.06 6.24 20.93
C ALA A 268 13.08 5.60 19.99
N VAL A 269 12.73 5.38 18.71
CA VAL A 269 13.67 4.87 17.71
C VAL A 269 14.82 5.85 17.49
N SER A 270 14.55 7.14 17.40
CA SER A 270 15.61 8.14 17.24
C SER A 270 16.56 8.20 18.44
N LEU A 271 16.06 8.05 19.67
CA LEU A 271 16.92 7.93 20.85
C LEU A 271 17.80 6.67 20.80
N LEU A 272 17.23 5.53 20.42
CA LEU A 272 17.96 4.26 20.32
C LEU A 272 19.04 4.29 19.23
N MET A 273 18.84 5.09 18.19
CA MET A 273 19.75 5.25 17.07
C MET A 273 20.71 6.45 17.23
N GLU A 274 20.68 7.14 18.38
CA GLU A 274 21.49 8.34 18.65
C GLU A 274 21.29 9.46 17.59
N ILE A 275 20.07 9.60 17.08
CA ILE A 275 19.68 10.60 16.08
C ILE A 275 19.18 11.87 16.77
N GLU A 276 19.54 13.05 16.25
CA GLU A 276 19.05 14.34 16.77
C GLU A 276 17.52 14.46 16.63
N THR A 277 16.87 14.86 17.74
CA THR A 277 15.41 15.00 17.83
C THR A 277 15.01 16.40 18.31
N PRO A 278 13.84 16.91 17.88
CA PRO A 278 13.28 18.16 18.43
C PRO A 278 12.62 17.94 19.81
N GLY A 279 12.68 16.73 20.37
CA GLY A 279 12.08 16.36 21.64
C GLY A 279 10.69 15.72 21.52
N LEU A 280 10.35 14.90 22.52
CA LEU A 280 9.13 14.08 22.56
C LEU A 280 7.84 14.90 22.37
N ASN A 281 7.70 16.01 23.10
CA ASN A 281 6.49 16.82 23.09
C ASN A 281 6.19 17.36 21.67
N ILE A 282 7.24 17.78 20.96
CA ILE A 282 7.13 18.32 19.61
C ILE A 282 6.78 17.21 18.62
N MET A 283 7.44 16.04 18.71
CA MET A 283 7.15 14.92 17.82
C MET A 283 5.71 14.42 17.98
N VAL A 284 5.23 14.26 19.22
CA VAL A 284 3.84 13.87 19.51
C VAL A 284 2.86 14.94 19.04
N PHE A 285 3.17 16.22 19.24
CA PHE A 285 2.30 17.31 18.78
C PHE A 285 2.17 17.32 17.25
N ILE A 286 3.28 17.22 16.53
CA ILE A 286 3.30 17.19 15.05
C ILE A 286 2.53 15.98 14.53
N SER A 287 2.85 14.78 15.02
CA SER A 287 2.21 13.54 14.54
C SER A 287 0.70 13.56 14.81
N THR A 288 0.28 14.03 15.98
CA THR A 288 -1.14 14.06 16.37
C THR A 288 -1.92 15.06 15.53
N THR A 289 -1.45 16.30 15.45
CA THR A 289 -2.15 17.38 14.72
C THR A 289 -2.20 17.11 13.22
N ALA A 290 -1.07 16.74 12.61
CA ALA A 290 -1.03 16.35 11.20
C ALA A 290 -1.92 15.12 10.94
N GLY A 291 -1.93 14.15 11.87
CA GLY A 291 -2.70 12.92 11.77
C GLY A 291 -4.21 13.16 11.78
N PHE A 292 -4.71 14.06 12.63
CA PHE A 292 -6.13 14.42 12.63
C PHE A 292 -6.57 15.11 11.33
N ILE A 293 -5.72 15.98 10.77
CA ILE A 293 -5.96 16.62 9.47
C ILE A 293 -6.00 15.55 8.37
N ALA A 294 -5.01 14.66 8.35
CA ALA A 294 -4.94 13.57 7.39
C ALA A 294 -6.16 12.64 7.51
N VAL A 295 -6.65 12.35 8.72
CA VAL A 295 -7.86 11.52 8.93
C VAL A 295 -9.12 12.18 8.38
N ALA A 296 -9.25 13.49 8.46
CA ALA A 296 -10.37 14.19 7.82
C ALA A 296 -10.36 13.95 6.30
N ILE A 297 -9.17 14.01 5.69
CA ILE A 297 -8.97 13.72 4.26
C ILE A 297 -9.28 12.24 3.99
N VAL A 298 -8.78 11.32 4.82
CA VAL A 298 -9.02 9.88 4.71
C VAL A 298 -10.52 9.56 4.67
N ASN A 299 -11.31 10.14 5.57
CA ASN A 299 -12.74 9.88 5.64
C ASN A 299 -13.49 10.36 4.40
N VAL A 300 -13.14 11.55 3.90
CA VAL A 300 -13.74 12.12 2.69
C VAL A 300 -13.37 11.29 1.47
N ILE A 301 -12.07 11.07 1.25
CA ILE A 301 -11.56 10.38 0.07
C ILE A 301 -12.00 8.91 0.05
N GLY A 302 -11.93 8.22 1.19
CA GLY A 302 -12.34 6.82 1.30
C GLY A 302 -13.81 6.60 0.93
N TYR A 303 -14.70 7.50 1.36
CA TYR A 303 -16.11 7.46 0.98
C TYR A 303 -16.31 7.67 -0.52
N TYR A 304 -15.70 8.71 -1.10
CA TYR A 304 -15.90 9.03 -2.52
C TYR A 304 -15.28 7.98 -3.44
N ILE A 305 -14.13 7.40 -3.09
CA ILE A 305 -13.56 6.28 -3.84
C ILE A 305 -14.56 5.11 -3.87
N ALA A 306 -15.07 4.68 -2.72
CA ALA A 306 -16.05 3.59 -2.66
C ALA A 306 -17.32 3.91 -3.47
N LEU A 307 -17.84 5.13 -3.36
CA LEU A 307 -18.98 5.62 -4.13
C LEU A 307 -18.75 5.55 -5.64
N PHE A 308 -17.63 6.07 -6.13
CA PHE A 308 -17.34 6.12 -7.56
C PHE A 308 -17.05 4.74 -8.12
N THR A 309 -16.30 3.91 -7.40
CA THR A 309 -16.06 2.52 -7.80
C THR A 309 -17.40 1.77 -7.95
N TYR A 310 -18.31 1.92 -6.99
CA TYR A 310 -19.64 1.33 -7.09
C TYR A 310 -20.46 1.87 -8.27
N LYS A 311 -20.51 3.20 -8.46
CA LYS A 311 -21.26 3.82 -9.57
C LYS A 311 -20.74 3.42 -10.95
N LEU A 312 -19.44 3.17 -11.06
CA LEU A 312 -18.79 2.69 -12.29
C LEU A 312 -18.93 1.18 -12.50
N ARG A 313 -19.63 0.45 -11.61
CA ARG A 313 -19.78 -1.01 -11.63
C ARG A 313 -18.45 -1.77 -11.58
N LEU A 314 -17.47 -1.17 -10.92
CA LEU A 314 -16.16 -1.76 -10.65
C LEU A 314 -16.20 -2.43 -9.28
N ASP A 315 -15.30 -3.40 -9.01
CA ASP A 315 -15.26 -4.03 -7.70
C ASP A 315 -14.56 -3.13 -6.66
N PRO A 316 -15.26 -2.70 -5.59
CA PRO A 316 -14.66 -1.89 -4.54
C PRO A 316 -13.45 -2.56 -3.87
N ASP A 317 -13.40 -3.89 -3.80
CA ASP A 317 -12.27 -4.61 -3.21
C ASP A 317 -10.99 -4.57 -4.05
N ASN A 318 -11.11 -4.37 -5.37
CA ASN A 318 -9.96 -4.25 -6.27
C ASN A 318 -9.42 -2.82 -6.37
N HIS A 319 -10.31 -1.82 -6.22
CA HIS A 319 -9.98 -0.43 -6.54
C HIS A 319 -9.72 0.42 -5.30
N CYS A 320 -10.49 0.23 -4.22
CA CYS A 320 -10.52 1.21 -3.14
C CYS A 320 -9.17 1.30 -2.41
N ILE A 321 -8.58 0.18 -2.00
CA ILE A 321 -7.31 0.18 -1.26
C ILE A 321 -6.16 0.79 -2.09
N PRO A 322 -5.89 0.35 -3.33
CA PRO A 322 -4.81 0.94 -4.13
C PRO A 322 -4.98 2.43 -4.40
N MET A 323 -6.20 2.89 -4.74
CA MET A 323 -6.45 4.31 -4.96
C MET A 323 -6.32 5.12 -3.67
N MET A 324 -6.88 4.59 -2.59
CA MET A 324 -6.85 5.22 -1.28
C MET A 324 -5.41 5.43 -0.81
N SER A 325 -4.60 4.37 -0.82
CA SER A 325 -3.22 4.45 -0.36
C SER A 325 -2.40 5.46 -1.15
N SER A 326 -2.46 5.44 -2.49
CA SER A 326 -1.63 6.34 -3.28
C SER A 326 -2.04 7.81 -3.19
N ILE A 327 -3.33 8.09 -3.03
CA ILE A 327 -3.81 9.46 -2.82
C ILE A 327 -3.42 9.94 -1.41
N ILE A 328 -3.64 9.10 -0.40
CA ILE A 328 -3.38 9.43 1.00
C ILE A 328 -1.89 9.54 1.30
N ASP A 329 -1.01 8.79 0.65
CA ASP A 329 0.45 8.99 0.75
C ASP A 329 0.83 10.44 0.48
N THR A 330 0.28 11.00 -0.60
CA THR A 330 0.57 12.37 -1.03
C THR A 330 0.00 13.38 -0.04
N PHE A 331 -1.27 13.26 0.33
CA PHE A 331 -1.89 14.19 1.27
C PHE A 331 -1.30 14.08 2.69
N SER A 332 -0.95 12.88 3.14
CA SER A 332 -0.32 12.65 4.44
C SER A 332 1.07 13.26 4.49
N ALA A 333 1.86 13.10 3.42
CA ALA A 333 3.16 13.78 3.30
C ALA A 333 3.01 15.31 3.37
N VAL A 334 2.01 15.88 2.68
CA VAL A 334 1.72 17.33 2.76
C VAL A 334 1.30 17.74 4.17
N CYS A 335 0.41 17.00 4.83
CA CYS A 335 -0.03 17.31 6.19
C CYS A 335 1.14 17.27 7.18
N LEU A 336 1.99 16.25 7.09
CA LEU A 336 3.14 16.09 7.96
C LEU A 336 4.16 17.21 7.75
N VAL A 337 4.64 17.38 6.52
CA VAL A 337 5.62 18.42 6.17
C VAL A 337 5.07 19.81 6.49
N GLY A 338 3.81 20.09 6.15
CA GLY A 338 3.15 21.35 6.45
C GLY A 338 3.09 21.63 7.95
N MET A 339 2.81 20.62 8.78
CA MET A 339 2.81 20.80 10.23
C MET A 339 4.20 21.06 10.80
N ILE A 340 5.24 20.40 10.26
CA ILE A 340 6.63 20.64 10.66
C ILE A 340 7.04 22.09 10.32
N MET A 341 6.62 22.62 9.17
CA MET A 341 6.82 24.02 8.80
C MET A 341 6.10 24.98 9.74
N VAL A 342 4.85 24.68 10.12
CA VAL A 342 4.07 25.52 11.06
C VAL A 342 4.74 25.59 12.44
N VAL A 343 5.39 24.51 12.89
CA VAL A 343 6.17 24.51 14.14
C VAL A 343 7.51 25.25 13.98
N GLY A 344 7.95 25.53 12.76
CA GLY A 344 9.19 26.28 12.47
C GLY A 344 10.46 25.43 12.53
N LEU A 345 10.34 24.12 12.27
CA LEU A 345 11.50 23.21 12.26
C LEU A 345 12.13 23.05 10.87
N ILE A 346 11.40 23.39 9.80
CA ILE A 346 11.83 23.33 8.38
C ILE A 346 11.22 24.43 7.54
#